data_AF-A0A5B9WS89-F1
#
_entry.id   AF-A0A5B9WS89-F1
#
_cell.length_a   1.000
_cell.length_b   1.000
_cell.length_c   1.000
_cell.angle_alpha   90.00
_cell.angle_beta   90.00
_cell.angle_gamma   90.00
#
_symmetry.space_group_name_H-M   'P 1'
#
loop_
_entity.id
_entity.type
_entity.pdbx_description
1 polymer ?
#
loop_
_entity_poly.entity_id
_entity_poly.type
_entity_poly.pdbx_seq_one_letter_code
_entity_poly.pdbx_strand_id
1 'polypeptide(L)' 'MLIIDSKDCENIDKALKKYKKKFEKAKILLQLRARQSFTKPSIRRRTQVLKAVYKQQVATGKFDV' A
#
# COMPACT_ATOMS: atom_id res chain seq x y z
N MET A 1 -3.86 12.60 9.63
CA MET A 1 -3.21 13.86 9.22
C MET A 1 -1.70 13.67 9.31
N LEU A 2 -0.96 13.91 8.22
CA LEU A 2 0.49 13.72 8.21
C LEU A 2 1.16 15.03 8.60
N ILE A 3 1.47 15.18 9.89
CA ILE A 3 2.19 16.33 10.43
C ILE A 3 3.69 16.02 10.38
N ILE A 4 4.50 17.01 9.98
CA ILE A 4 5.95 16.95 9.98
C ILE A 4 6.46 18.24 10.59
N ASP A 5 7.28 18.08 11.62
CA ASP A 5 7.89 19.21 12.29
C ASP A 5 9.03 19.76 11.45
N SER A 6 8.95 21.04 11.11
CA SER A 6 9.97 21.75 10.32
C SER A 6 11.25 22.04 11.13
N LYS A 7 11.17 22.00 12.47
CA LYS A 7 12.30 22.26 13.38
C LYS A 7 13.47 21.28 13.20
N ASP A 8 13.23 20.06 12.74
CA ASP A 8 14.28 19.04 12.53
C ASP A 8 14.89 19.06 11.12
N CYS A 9 14.33 19.86 10.20
CA CYS A 9 14.71 19.85 8.79
C CYS A 9 15.20 21.24 8.38
N GLU A 10 16.49 21.50 8.56
CA GLU A 10 17.16 22.76 8.18
C GLU A 10 16.93 23.19 6.71
N ASN A 11 16.58 22.24 5.82
CA ASN A 11 16.24 22.51 4.42
C ASN A 11 14.86 21.93 4.04
N ILE A 12 14.06 22.71 3.31
CA ILE A 12 12.73 22.39 2.77
C ILE A 12 12.72 21.07 1.99
N ASP A 13 13.76 20.80 1.21
CA ASP A 13 13.86 19.58 0.40
C ASP A 13 13.85 18.30 1.25
N LYS A 14 14.50 18.33 2.42
CA LYS A 14 14.51 17.19 3.35
C LYS A 14 13.13 16.97 3.96
N ALA A 15 12.42 18.05 4.29
CA ALA A 15 11.05 17.98 4.79
C ALA A 15 10.08 17.39 3.74
N LEU A 16 10.18 17.80 2.47
CA LEU A 16 9.38 17.25 1.38
C LEU A 16 9.66 15.76 1.14
N LYS A 17 10.92 15.33 1.18
CA LYS A 17 11.26 13.89 1.08
C LYS A 17 10.69 13.08 2.25
N LYS A 18 10.79 13.60 3.49
CA LYS A 18 10.22 12.96 4.69
C LYS A 18 8.70 12.86 4.57
N TYR A 19 8.04 13.90 4.03
CA TYR A 19 6.61 13.89 3.74
C TYR A 19 6.21 12.83 2.74
N LYS A 20 6.88 12.82 1.59
CA LYS A 20 6.62 11.82 0.54
C LYS A 20 6.76 10.40 1.10
N LYS A 21 7.82 10.12 1.85
CA LYS A 21 8.02 8.80 2.48
C LYS A 21 6.94 8.46 3.50
N LYS A 22 6.49 9.43 4.30
CA LYS A 22 5.39 9.24 5.29
C LYS A 22 4.04 9.00 4.58
N PHE A 23 3.79 9.71 3.48
CA PHE A 23 2.61 9.55 2.63
C PHE A 23 2.55 8.19 1.94
N GLU A 24 3.67 7.75 1.37
CA GLU A 24 3.80 6.43 0.74
C GLU A 24 3.64 5.30 1.78
N LYS A 25 4.27 5.42 2.95
CA LYS A 25 4.12 4.46 4.06
C LYS A 25 2.67 4.34 4.53
N ALA A 26 1.95 5.46 4.59
CA ALA A 26 0.54 5.49 4.95
C ALA A 26 -0.39 4.92 3.86
N LYS A 27 0.10 4.70 2.62
CA LYS A 27 -0.64 4.13 1.49
C LYS A 27 -1.97 4.83 1.20
N ILE A 28 -2.03 6.14 1.46
CA ILE A 28 -3.27 6.94 1.37
C ILE A 28 -3.83 6.92 -0.06
N LEU A 29 -2.96 7.05 -1.07
CA LEU A 29 -3.37 7.00 -2.49
C LEU A 29 -4.03 5.66 -2.87
N LEU A 30 -3.51 4.55 -2.34
CA LEU A 30 -4.04 3.21 -2.60
C LEU A 30 -5.41 3.03 -1.93
N GLN A 31 -5.57 3.52 -0.70
CA GLN A 31 -6.85 3.52 -0.01
C GLN A 31 -7.89 4.40 -0.72
N LEU A 32 -7.49 5.58 -1.20
CA LEU A 32 -8.36 6.47 -1.95
C LEU A 32 -8.89 5.78 -3.21
N ARG A 33 -7.99 5.23 -4.04
CA ARG A 33 -8.36 4.49 -5.26
C ARG A 33 -9.26 3.29 -4.96
N ALA A 34 -8.99 2.55 -3.89
CA ALA A 34 -9.82 1.41 -3.51
C ALA A 34 -11.23 1.80 -3.02
N ARG A 35 -11.40 3.04 -2.51
CA ARG A 35 -12.68 3.57 -2.04
C ARG A 35 -13.48 4.29 -3.13
N GLN A 36 -12.87 4.62 -4.27
CA GLN A 36 -13.55 5.30 -5.37
C GLN A 36 -14.69 4.46 -5.97
N SER A 37 -14.61 3.13 -5.90
CA SER A 37 -15.63 2.23 -6.42
C SER A 37 -16.10 1.24 -5.36
N PHE A 38 -17.39 0.89 -5.40
CA PHE A 38 -17.93 -0.15 -4.54
C PHE A 38 -17.52 -1.54 -5.05
N THR A 39 -16.80 -2.29 -4.22
CA THR A 39 -16.43 -3.68 -4.50
C THR A 39 -17.30 -4.61 -3.65
N LYS A 40 -18.07 -5.49 -4.29
CA LYS A 40 -18.89 -6.50 -3.59
C LYS A 40 -18.04 -7.37 -2.66
N PRO A 41 -18.54 -7.76 -1.48
CA PRO A 41 -17.77 -8.55 -0.51
C PRO A 41 -17.33 -9.91 -1.06
N SER A 42 -18.13 -10.53 -1.92
CA SER A 42 -17.80 -11.78 -2.62
C SER A 42 -16.57 -11.63 -3.51
N ILE A 43 -16.49 -10.54 -4.28
CA ILE A 43 -15.36 -10.25 -5.17
C ILE A 43 -14.09 -10.00 -4.35
N ARG A 44 -14.19 -9.25 -3.25
CA ARG A 44 -13.07 -9.02 -2.33
C ARG A 44 -12.54 -10.32 -1.71
N ARG A 45 -13.42 -11.23 -1.30
CA ARG A 45 -13.03 -12.55 -0.77
C ARG A 45 -12.34 -13.39 -1.84
N ARG A 46 -12.88 -13.40 -3.06
CA ARG A 46 -12.27 -14.14 -4.19
C ARG A 46 -10.85 -13.68 -4.49
N THR A 47 -10.61 -12.37 -4.56
CA THR A 47 -9.26 -11.84 -4.84
C THR A 47 -8.27 -12.15 -3.71
N GLN A 48 -8.73 -12.16 -2.46
CA GLN A 48 -7.91 -12.56 -1.32
C GLN A 48 -7.47 -14.03 -1.41
N VAL A 49 -8.39 -14.94 -1.72
CA VAL A 49 -8.10 -16.38 -1.86
C VAL A 49 -7.12 -16.62 -3.00
N LEU A 50 -7.37 -16.06 -4.19
CA LEU A 50 -6.47 -16.20 -5.34
C LEU A 50 -5.05 -15.71 -5.03
N LYS A 51 -4.93 -14.57 -4.33
CA LYS A 51 -3.64 -14.04 -3.90
C LYS A 51 -2.94 -14.94 -2.88
N ALA A 52 -3.70 -15.59 -1.99
CA ALA A 52 -3.15 -16.53 -1.02
C ALA A 52 -2.62 -17.81 -1.70
N VAL A 53 -3.39 -18.38 -2.63
CA VAL A 53 -2.98 -19.53 -3.45
C VAL A 53 -1.70 -19.22 -4.20
N TYR A 54 -1.64 -18.08 -4.90
CA TYR A 54 -0.44 -17.66 -5.62
C TYR A 54 0.78 -17.55 -4.69
N LYS A 55 0.64 -16.90 -3.52
CA LYS A 55 1.73 -16.82 -2.54
C LYS A 55 2.16 -18.19 -2.02
N GLN A 56 1.22 -19.09 -1.81
CA GLN A 56 1.50 -20.44 -1.33
C GLN A 56 2.26 -21.24 -2.40
N GLN A 57 1.86 -21.16 -3.66
CA GLN A 57 2.55 -21.79 -4.79
C GLN A 57 3.99 -21.30 -4.90
N VAL A 58 4.19 -19.97 -4.83
CA VAL A 58 5.52 -19.33 -4.83
C VAL A 58 6.37 -19.84 -3.68
N ALA A 59 5.82 -19.92 -2.46
CA ALA A 59 6.55 -20.39 -1.28
C ALA A 59 6.89 -21.89 -1.32
N THR A 60 6.03 -22.70 -1.95
CA THR A 60 6.22 -24.16 -2.06
C THR A 60 7.07 -24.55 -3.27
N GLY A 61 7.47 -23.59 -4.13
CA GLY A 61 8.24 -23.86 -5.34
C GLY A 61 7.49 -24.67 -6.40
N LYS A 62 6.18 -24.88 -6.23
CA LYS A 62 5.29 -25.51 -7.21
C LYS A 62 4.88 -24.47 -8.25
N PHE A 63 5.84 -24.05 -9.04
CA PHE A 63 5.56 -23.41 -10.31
C PHE A 63 5.37 -24.54 -11.31
N ASP A 64 4.13 -24.99 -11.48
CA ASP A 64 3.81 -25.80 -12.67
C ASP A 64 4.07 -24.88 -13.87
N VAL A 65 5.13 -25.20 -14.61
CA VAL A 65 5.42 -24.61 -15.93
C VAL A 65 4.37 -25.09 -16.92
#